data_AF-A0A075GIG5-F1
#
_entry.id   AF-A0A075GIG5-F1
#
_cell.length_a   1.000
_cell.length_b   1.000
_cell.length_c   1.000
_cell.angle_alpha   90.00
_cell.angle_beta   90.00
_cell.angle_gamma   90.00
#
_symmetry.space_group_name_H-M   'P 1'
#
loop_
_entity.id
_entity.type
_entity.pdbx_description
1 polymer ?
#
loop_
_entity_poly.entity_id
_entity_poly.type
_entity_poly.pdbx_seq_one_letter_code
_entity_poly.pdbx_strand_id
1 'polypeptide(L)'
;MERFDVKRGLVKQVTSQGGLAVLARDYFDAVEDAGDNSFTGSHDIMTSISAEYNEHGALVVDVTNVPPDFDDEGAMRSAMEARRKWTSFLDAATGYNSKQRGDKAKEWAKKASKAKSAISAARHFMSLSKNTSSEVTAQAESMIEEIESALEQGDNTKAAGRAEKLGKLLE
;
A
#
# COMPACT_ATOMS: atom_id res chain seq x y z
N MET A 1 -10.30 1.29 1.86
CA MET A 1 -9.03 0.54 1.75
C MET A 1 -7.81 1.46 1.75
N GLU A 2 -6.96 1.32 2.75
CA GLU A 2 -5.66 1.99 2.91
C GLU A 2 -4.53 0.96 2.75
N ARG A 3 -3.39 1.35 2.15
CA ARG A 3 -2.23 0.49 1.92
C ARG A 3 -1.04 0.97 2.73
N PHE A 4 -0.38 0.05 3.42
CA PHE A 4 0.89 0.27 4.11
C PHE A 4 2.00 -0.61 3.54
N ASP A 5 3.17 -0.01 3.31
CA ASP A 5 4.37 -0.80 3.03
C ASP A 5 4.79 -1.59 4.27
N VAL A 6 5.29 -2.79 4.03
CA VAL A 6 5.71 -3.72 5.07
C VAL A 6 7.22 -3.94 4.98
N LYS A 7 7.89 -4.03 6.12
CA LYS A 7 9.32 -4.29 6.18
C LYS A 7 9.64 -5.66 5.54
N ARG A 8 10.69 -5.69 4.72
CA ARG A 8 11.12 -6.91 4.01
C ARG A 8 11.32 -8.07 4.99
N GLY A 9 10.70 -9.21 4.70
CA GLY A 9 10.78 -10.43 5.51
C GLY A 9 9.76 -10.50 6.64
N LEU A 10 9.09 -9.41 7.00
CA LEU A 10 8.13 -9.39 8.11
C LEU A 10 6.90 -10.25 7.82
N VAL A 11 6.34 -10.18 6.61
CA VAL A 11 5.19 -11.03 6.21
C VAL A 11 5.49 -12.51 6.49
N LYS A 12 6.66 -12.99 6.06
CA LYS A 12 7.08 -14.38 6.30
C LYS A 12 7.20 -14.71 7.78
N GLN A 13 7.74 -13.78 8.58
CA GLN A 13 7.85 -13.95 10.02
C GLN A 13 6.45 -14.04 10.67
N VAL A 14 5.54 -13.13 10.33
CA VAL A 14 4.16 -13.13 10.85
C VAL A 14 3.43 -14.40 10.43
N THR A 15 3.52 -14.80 9.16
CA THR A 15 2.95 -16.07 8.68
C THR A 15 3.49 -17.27 9.45
N SER A 16 4.80 -17.34 9.72
CA SER A 16 5.38 -18.44 10.50
C SER A 16 4.93 -18.47 11.97
N GLN A 17 4.45 -17.35 12.49
CA GLN A 17 3.96 -17.21 13.86
C GLN A 17 2.44 -17.40 13.98
N GLY A 18 1.78 -17.87 12.91
CA GLY A 18 0.33 -18.12 12.89
C GLY A 18 -0.47 -17.09 12.09
N GLY A 19 0.19 -16.17 11.39
CA GLY A 19 -0.46 -15.26 10.44
C GLY A 19 -1.01 -13.98 11.05
N LEU A 20 -1.61 -13.16 10.19
CA LEU A 20 -2.09 -11.83 10.55
C LEU A 20 -3.22 -11.87 11.60
N ALA A 21 -4.09 -12.88 11.56
CA ALA A 21 -5.15 -13.06 12.54
C ALA A 21 -4.61 -13.32 13.96
N VAL A 22 -3.53 -14.09 14.10
CA VAL A 22 -2.88 -14.31 15.41
C VAL A 22 -2.27 -13.02 15.93
N LEU A 23 -1.58 -12.27 15.07
CA LEU A 23 -1.04 -10.96 15.44
C LEU A 23 -2.14 -9.98 15.86
N ALA A 24 -3.28 -9.97 15.17
CA ALA A 24 -4.39 -9.08 15.46
C ALA A 24 -5.06 -9.36 16.82
N ARG A 25 -5.06 -10.62 17.29
CA ARG A 25 -5.61 -11.01 18.60
C ARG A 25 -4.87 -10.41 19.79
N ASP A 26 -3.63 -9.96 19.60
CA ASP A 26 -2.89 -9.24 20.65
C ASP A 26 -3.41 -7.80 20.85
N TYR A 27 -4.22 -7.28 19.91
CA TYR A 27 -4.67 -5.89 19.89
C TYR A 27 -6.20 -5.75 19.90
N PHE A 28 -6.94 -6.73 19.38
CA PHE A 28 -8.40 -6.65 19.21
C PHE A 28 -9.08 -7.86 19.82
N ASP A 29 -10.28 -7.64 20.37
CA ASP A 29 -11.02 -8.68 21.10
C ASP A 29 -11.77 -9.62 20.15
N ALA A 30 -12.37 -9.08 19.08
CA ALA A 30 -13.11 -9.85 18.09
C ALA A 30 -12.28 -9.99 16.81
N VAL A 31 -11.60 -11.13 16.64
CA VAL A 31 -10.77 -11.42 15.46
C VAL A 31 -11.07 -12.81 14.91
N GLU A 32 -11.54 -12.82 13.68
CA GLU A 32 -11.79 -14.02 12.88
C GLU A 32 -10.70 -14.15 11.81
N ASP A 33 -10.15 -15.36 11.68
CA ASP A 33 -9.19 -15.67 10.63
C ASP A 33 -9.94 -15.83 9.32
N ALA A 34 -9.58 -15.02 8.32
CA ALA A 34 -10.21 -15.03 7.00
C ALA A 34 -9.37 -15.79 5.96
N GLY A 35 -8.27 -16.45 6.38
CA GLY A 35 -7.36 -17.19 5.50
C GLY A 35 -6.32 -16.30 4.81
N ASP A 36 -5.32 -16.91 4.18
CA ASP A 36 -4.33 -16.20 3.34
C ASP A 36 -3.60 -15.01 4.00
N ASN A 37 -3.34 -15.10 5.31
CA ASN A 37 -2.82 -13.99 6.13
C ASN A 37 -3.74 -12.74 6.11
N SER A 38 -5.03 -12.97 6.18
CA SER A 38 -6.04 -11.94 6.38
C SER A 38 -6.83 -12.19 7.68
N PHE A 39 -7.49 -11.15 8.17
CA PHE A 39 -8.46 -11.28 9.25
C PHE A 39 -9.58 -10.27 9.09
N THR A 40 -10.70 -10.60 9.71
CA THR A 40 -11.79 -9.67 9.97
C THR A 40 -11.97 -9.49 11.47
N GLY A 41 -12.44 -8.33 11.89
CA GLY A 41 -12.62 -8.07 13.29
C GLY A 41 -13.31 -6.75 13.61
N SER A 42 -13.46 -6.48 14.89
CA SER A 42 -13.97 -5.21 15.39
C SER A 42 -13.41 -4.94 16.78
N HIS A 43 -13.31 -3.65 17.12
CA HIS A 43 -12.85 -3.23 18.44
C HIS A 43 -13.35 -1.80 18.74
N ASP A 44 -14.23 -1.68 19.73
CA ASP A 44 -14.73 -0.40 20.24
C ASP A 44 -15.30 0.48 19.11
N ILE A 45 -14.74 1.68 18.87
CA ILE A 45 -15.17 2.57 17.79
C ILE A 45 -14.92 2.02 16.37
N MET A 46 -14.08 0.99 16.22
CA MET A 46 -13.82 0.32 14.93
C MET A 46 -14.81 -0.82 14.78
N THR A 47 -15.97 -0.54 14.17
CA THR A 47 -17.07 -1.51 14.04
C THR A 47 -16.79 -2.61 13.01
N SER A 48 -15.88 -2.36 12.08
CA SER A 48 -15.40 -3.36 11.12
C SER A 48 -13.95 -3.07 10.75
N ILE A 49 -13.12 -4.10 10.81
CA ILE A 49 -11.73 -4.12 10.40
C ILE A 49 -11.59 -5.32 9.46
N SER A 50 -11.13 -5.07 8.24
CA SER A 50 -10.63 -6.10 7.34
C SER A 50 -9.18 -5.78 7.04
N ALA A 51 -8.28 -6.75 7.15
CA ALA A 51 -6.88 -6.54 6.81
C ALA A 51 -6.27 -7.79 6.19
N GLU A 52 -5.41 -7.59 5.20
CA GLU A 52 -4.71 -8.66 4.50
C GLU A 52 -3.31 -8.23 4.06
N TYR A 53 -2.39 -9.19 3.93
CA TYR A 53 -1.19 -8.97 3.14
C TYR A 53 -1.48 -9.32 1.68
N ASN A 54 -1.41 -8.32 0.80
CA ASN A 54 -1.63 -8.53 -0.61
C ASN A 54 -0.46 -9.27 -1.30
N GLU A 55 -0.63 -9.61 -2.57
CA GLU A 55 0.38 -10.32 -3.38
C GLU A 55 1.73 -9.60 -3.48
N HIS A 56 1.74 -8.28 -3.34
CA HIS A 56 2.94 -7.45 -3.34
C HIS A 56 3.61 -7.36 -1.95
N GLY A 57 3.08 -8.06 -0.95
CA GLY A 57 3.56 -8.07 0.43
C GLY A 57 3.30 -6.76 1.18
N ALA A 58 2.32 -5.96 0.73
CA ALA A 58 1.86 -4.76 1.44
C ALA A 58 0.65 -5.12 2.32
N LEU A 59 0.49 -4.42 3.44
CA LEU A 59 -0.69 -4.54 4.28
C LEU A 59 -1.79 -3.66 3.68
N VAL A 60 -2.93 -4.25 3.35
CA VAL A 60 -4.14 -3.53 2.93
C VAL A 60 -5.15 -3.65 4.05
N VAL A 61 -5.73 -2.52 4.45
CA VAL A 61 -6.74 -2.48 5.52
C VAL A 61 -7.98 -1.74 5.06
N ASP A 62 -9.14 -2.18 5.52
CA ASP A 62 -10.40 -1.45 5.41
C ASP A 62 -11.04 -1.35 6.79
N VAL A 63 -11.25 -0.12 7.26
CA VAL A 63 -11.73 0.12 8.62
C VAL A 63 -12.93 1.05 8.59
N THR A 64 -14.03 0.60 9.18
CA THR A 64 -15.21 1.42 9.46
C THR A 64 -15.15 1.90 10.90
N ASN A 65 -15.19 3.22 11.09
CA ASN A 65 -15.17 3.85 12.41
C ASN A 65 -16.48 4.58 12.68
N VAL A 66 -16.97 4.51 13.91
CA VAL A 66 -18.05 5.37 14.42
C VAL A 66 -17.48 6.39 15.41
N PRO A 67 -18.02 7.62 15.46
CA PRO A 67 -17.62 8.56 16.50
C PRO A 67 -18.01 8.00 17.88
N PRO A 68 -17.16 8.19 18.91
CA PRO A 68 -17.60 7.91 20.27
C PRO A 68 -18.69 8.90 20.70
N ASP A 69 -19.38 8.56 21.78
CA ASP A 69 -20.15 9.55 22.51
C ASP A 69 -19.19 10.58 23.11
N PHE A 70 -19.34 11.85 22.71
CA PHE A 70 -18.47 12.93 23.15
C PHE A 70 -18.88 13.49 24.51
N ASP A 71 -20.10 13.21 24.95
CA ASP A 71 -20.61 13.64 26.25
C ASP A 71 -20.26 12.62 27.36
N ASP A 72 -19.79 11.43 26.98
CA ASP A 72 -19.29 10.40 27.88
C ASP A 72 -17.75 10.35 27.91
N GLU A 73 -17.16 10.77 29.02
CA GLU A 73 -15.72 10.73 29.23
C GLU A 73 -15.15 9.30 29.17
N GLY A 74 -15.92 8.30 29.59
CA GLY A 74 -15.57 6.89 29.48
C GLY A 74 -15.48 6.42 28.02
N ALA A 75 -16.49 6.78 27.22
CA ALA A 75 -16.51 6.48 25.78
C ALA A 75 -15.35 7.16 25.05
N MET A 76 -15.03 8.42 25.39
CA MET A 76 -13.87 9.11 24.84
C MET A 76 -12.54 8.42 25.20
N ARG A 77 -12.36 7.99 26.46
CA ARG A 77 -11.16 7.28 26.89
C ARG A 77 -11.00 5.94 26.17
N SER A 78 -12.09 5.16 26.05
CA SER A 78 -12.11 3.90 25.29
C SER A 78 -11.68 4.12 23.85
N ALA A 79 -12.26 5.13 23.18
CA ALA A 79 -11.93 5.47 21.80
C ALA A 79 -10.45 5.87 21.61
N MET A 80 -9.86 6.58 22.58
CA MET A 80 -8.43 6.90 22.55
C MET A 80 -7.56 5.64 22.70
N GLU A 81 -7.93 4.72 23.57
CA GLU A 81 -7.24 3.44 23.74
C GLU A 81 -7.36 2.57 22.49
N ALA A 82 -8.54 2.48 21.89
CA ALA A 82 -8.79 1.74 20.65
C ALA A 82 -7.90 2.26 19.51
N ARG A 83 -7.80 3.59 19.35
CA ARG A 83 -6.88 4.22 18.37
C ARG A 83 -5.41 3.92 18.66
N ARG A 84 -5.03 3.85 19.93
CA ARG A 84 -3.67 3.47 20.34
C ARG A 84 -3.36 2.02 19.97
N LYS A 85 -4.27 1.09 20.28
CA LYS A 85 -4.16 -0.32 19.91
C LYS A 85 -4.08 -0.51 18.40
N TRP A 86 -4.93 0.20 17.65
CA TRP A 86 -4.85 0.24 16.18
C TRP A 86 -3.48 0.66 15.67
N THR A 87 -2.94 1.75 16.22
CA THR A 87 -1.60 2.25 15.84
C THR A 87 -0.51 1.24 16.17
N SER A 88 -0.58 0.60 17.34
CA SER A 88 0.38 -0.42 17.74
C SER A 88 0.28 -1.71 16.91
N PHE A 89 -0.93 -2.11 16.52
CA PHE A 89 -1.14 -3.18 15.56
C PHE A 89 -0.46 -2.85 14.23
N LEU A 90 -0.67 -1.64 13.69
CA LEU A 90 -0.01 -1.22 12.45
C LEU A 90 1.52 -1.22 12.60
N ASP A 91 2.06 -0.79 13.74
CA ASP A 91 3.50 -0.84 14.00
C ASP A 91 4.04 -2.28 13.92
N ALA A 92 3.33 -3.24 14.52
CA ALA A 92 3.72 -4.64 14.53
C ALA A 92 3.52 -5.33 13.17
N ALA A 93 2.39 -5.06 12.49
CA ALA A 93 2.04 -5.66 11.21
C ALA A 93 2.86 -5.11 10.03
N THR A 94 3.37 -3.88 10.14
CA THR A 94 4.18 -3.26 9.08
C THR A 94 5.68 -3.24 9.40
N GLY A 95 6.04 -3.28 10.69
CA GLY A 95 7.42 -3.12 11.15
C GLY A 95 7.93 -1.68 11.06
N TYR A 96 7.02 -0.72 10.91
CA TYR A 96 7.28 0.71 10.81
C TYR A 96 6.41 1.48 11.80
N ASN A 97 6.97 2.49 12.46
CA ASN A 97 6.16 3.40 13.28
C ASN A 97 5.35 4.38 12.42
N SER A 98 4.45 5.15 13.04
CA SER A 98 3.59 6.13 12.35
C SER A 98 4.34 7.11 11.44
N LYS A 99 5.50 7.61 11.85
CA LYS A 99 6.31 8.52 11.02
C LYS A 99 6.86 7.80 9.79
N GLN A 100 7.44 6.62 9.98
CA GLN A 100 7.99 5.80 8.91
C GLN A 100 6.90 5.37 7.92
N ARG A 101 5.70 4.99 8.39
CA ARG A 101 4.56 4.71 7.50
C ARG A 101 4.20 5.91 6.64
N GLY A 102 4.18 7.12 7.22
CA GLY A 102 3.96 8.36 6.47
C GLY A 102 5.05 8.61 5.41
N ASP A 103 6.32 8.37 5.74
CA ASP A 103 7.42 8.51 4.78
C ASP A 103 7.32 7.46 3.65
N LYS A 104 6.96 6.22 3.98
CA LYS A 104 6.75 5.15 2.99
C LYS A 104 5.58 5.43 2.05
N ALA A 105 4.46 5.95 2.56
CA ALA A 105 3.34 6.37 1.74
C ALA A 105 3.74 7.47 0.74
N LYS A 106 4.58 8.44 1.16
CA LYS A 106 5.13 9.47 0.27
C LYS A 106 6.07 8.89 -0.79
N GLU A 107 6.97 7.98 -0.40
CA GLU A 107 7.84 7.26 -1.34
C GLU A 107 7.03 6.50 -2.39
N TRP A 108 5.95 5.84 -1.96
CA TRP A 108 5.02 5.11 -2.83
C TRP A 108 4.31 6.03 -3.83
N ALA A 109 3.76 7.14 -3.35
CA ALA A 109 3.13 8.14 -4.22
C ALA A 109 4.13 8.73 -5.22
N LYS A 110 5.37 9.00 -4.78
CA LYS A 110 6.44 9.53 -5.64
C LYS A 110 6.80 8.57 -6.77
N LYS A 111 6.76 7.24 -6.54
CA LYS A 111 6.96 6.24 -7.58
C LYS A 111 5.90 6.33 -8.67
N ALA A 112 4.62 6.44 -8.31
CA ALA A 112 3.54 6.65 -9.27
C ALA A 112 3.71 7.95 -10.05
N SER A 113 4.00 9.06 -9.37
CA SER A 113 4.19 10.36 -10.04
C SER A 113 5.35 10.31 -11.03
N LYS A 114 6.50 9.72 -10.66
CA LYS A 114 7.64 9.55 -11.56
C LYS A 114 7.29 8.71 -12.79
N ALA A 115 6.56 7.61 -12.61
CA ALA A 115 6.15 6.76 -13.71
C ALA A 115 5.23 7.50 -14.70
N LYS A 116 4.25 8.25 -14.20
CA LYS A 116 3.38 9.12 -15.03
C LYS A 116 4.17 10.20 -15.77
N SER A 117 5.14 10.82 -15.09
CA SER A 117 6.01 11.82 -15.72
C SER A 117 6.88 11.20 -16.83
N ALA A 118 7.40 9.99 -16.65
CA ALA A 118 8.18 9.30 -17.67
C ALA A 118 7.34 8.97 -18.92
N ILE A 119 6.09 8.54 -18.75
CA ILE A 119 5.16 8.33 -19.87
C ILE A 119 4.97 9.63 -20.67
N SER A 120 4.68 10.74 -19.97
CA SER A 120 4.50 12.05 -20.61
C SER A 120 5.75 12.51 -21.36
N ALA A 121 6.93 12.37 -20.74
CA ALA A 121 8.20 12.70 -21.35
C ALA A 121 8.50 11.84 -22.59
N ALA A 122 8.22 10.54 -22.52
CA ALA A 122 8.41 9.62 -23.64
C ALA A 122 7.51 9.98 -24.83
N ARG A 123 6.21 10.18 -24.60
CA ARG A 123 5.26 10.62 -25.63
C ARG A 123 5.68 11.95 -26.26
N HIS A 124 6.15 12.89 -25.44
CA HIS A 124 6.64 14.18 -25.93
C HIS A 124 7.94 14.05 -26.76
N PHE A 125 8.87 13.20 -26.35
CA PHE A 125 10.08 12.94 -27.12
C PHE A 125 9.77 12.31 -28.49
N MET A 126 8.90 11.29 -28.51
CA MET A 126 8.49 10.62 -29.75
C MET A 126 7.76 11.55 -30.72
N SER A 127 6.98 12.52 -30.22
CA SER A 127 6.28 13.48 -31.10
C SER A 127 7.20 14.52 -31.74
N LEU A 128 8.31 14.88 -31.06
CA LEU A 128 9.27 15.86 -31.57
C LEU A 128 10.40 15.24 -32.42
N SER A 129 10.73 13.98 -32.17
CA SER A 129 11.83 13.32 -32.84
C SER A 129 11.49 13.01 -34.30
N LYS A 130 12.22 13.66 -35.21
CA LYS A 130 12.10 13.42 -36.66
C LYS A 130 12.81 12.14 -37.12
N ASN A 131 13.62 11.52 -36.25
CA ASN A 131 14.54 10.42 -36.58
C ASN A 131 14.38 9.19 -35.67
N THR A 132 13.36 9.13 -34.79
CA THR A 132 13.09 7.89 -34.04
C THR A 132 12.60 6.81 -34.99
N SER A 133 13.24 5.65 -35.01
CA SER A 133 12.79 4.54 -35.84
C SER A 133 11.41 4.05 -35.39
N SER A 134 10.62 3.52 -36.32
CA SER A 134 9.33 2.91 -36.00
C SER A 134 9.45 1.78 -34.96
N GLU A 135 10.57 1.07 -34.94
CA GLU A 135 10.90 0.03 -33.97
C GLU A 135 11.05 0.58 -32.55
N VAL A 136 11.82 1.67 -32.37
CA VAL A 136 12.00 2.29 -31.04
C VAL A 136 10.69 2.89 -30.54
N THR A 137 9.90 3.50 -31.42
CA THR A 137 8.56 4.00 -31.06
C THR A 137 7.64 2.87 -30.61
N ALA A 138 7.59 1.76 -31.34
CA ALA A 138 6.78 0.61 -30.97
C ALA A 138 7.22 0.00 -29.63
N GLN A 139 8.53 -0.09 -29.37
CA GLN A 139 9.05 -0.56 -28.10
C GLN A 139 8.70 0.40 -26.95
N ALA A 140 8.81 1.71 -27.16
CA ALA A 140 8.47 2.71 -26.17
C ALA A 140 6.97 2.70 -25.82
N GLU A 141 6.08 2.60 -26.81
CA GLU A 141 4.64 2.46 -26.58
C GLU A 141 4.29 1.19 -25.81
N SER A 142 4.90 0.05 -26.16
CA SER A 142 4.72 -1.20 -25.40
C SER A 142 5.15 -1.06 -23.94
N MET A 143 6.26 -0.35 -23.67
CA MET A 143 6.69 -0.06 -22.31
C MET A 143 5.76 0.92 -21.58
N ILE A 144 5.17 1.87 -22.28
CA ILE A 144 4.16 2.78 -21.73
C ILE A 144 2.92 1.98 -21.28
N GLU A 145 2.41 1.08 -22.12
CA GLU A 145 1.29 0.20 -21.78
C GLU A 145 1.57 -0.64 -20.52
N GLU A 146 2.79 -1.20 -20.41
CA GLU A 146 3.20 -1.93 -19.20
C GLU A 146 3.22 -1.04 -17.94
N ILE A 147 3.64 0.23 -18.08
CA ILE A 147 3.66 1.18 -16.96
C ILE A 147 2.23 1.55 -16.57
N GLU A 148 1.36 1.86 -17.54
CA GLU A 148 -0.05 2.21 -17.32
C GLU A 148 -0.79 1.06 -16.63
N SER A 149 -0.62 -0.17 -17.12
CA SER A 149 -1.19 -1.38 -16.50
C SER A 149 -0.69 -1.60 -15.07
N ALA A 150 0.60 -1.39 -14.80
CA ALA A 150 1.14 -1.49 -13.45
C ALA A 150 0.59 -0.41 -12.51
N LEU A 151 0.36 0.81 -13.00
CA LEU A 151 -0.27 1.89 -12.23
C LEU A 151 -1.75 1.58 -11.92
N GLU A 152 -2.49 1.01 -12.86
CA GLU A 152 -3.89 0.59 -12.67
C GLU A 152 -4.02 -0.53 -11.65
N GLN A 153 -3.10 -1.49 -11.67
CA GLN A 153 -2.98 -2.55 -10.66
C GLN A 153 -2.45 -2.03 -9.31
N GLY A 154 -2.05 -0.76 -9.24
CA GLY A 154 -1.47 -0.16 -8.06
C GLY A 154 -0.05 -0.60 -7.76
N ASP A 155 0.66 -1.32 -8.64
CA ASP A 155 2.07 -1.72 -8.46
C ASP A 155 3.02 -0.59 -8.89
N ASN A 156 3.13 0.43 -8.03
CA ASN A 156 3.99 1.58 -8.29
C ASN A 156 5.48 1.22 -8.36
N THR A 157 5.91 0.09 -7.78
CA THR A 157 7.32 -0.33 -7.86
C THR A 157 7.64 -0.85 -9.25
N LYS A 158 6.77 -1.72 -9.80
CA LYS A 158 6.89 -2.18 -11.18
C LYS A 158 6.77 -1.01 -12.16
N ALA A 159 5.80 -0.12 -11.97
CA ALA A 159 5.64 1.08 -12.79
C ALA A 159 6.89 1.96 -12.80
N ALA A 160 7.47 2.26 -11.63
CA ALA A 160 8.69 3.06 -11.54
C ALA A 160 9.90 2.38 -12.19
N GLY A 161 10.07 1.06 -12.00
CA GLY A 161 11.17 0.32 -12.62
C GLY A 161 11.07 0.25 -14.15
N ARG A 162 9.85 0.15 -14.69
CA ARG A 162 9.61 0.19 -16.15
C ARG A 162 9.81 1.60 -16.70
N ALA A 163 9.39 2.63 -15.97
CA ALA A 163 9.62 4.03 -16.32
C ALA A 163 11.11 4.38 -16.43
N GLU A 164 11.96 3.87 -15.52
CA GLU A 164 13.41 4.06 -15.61
C GLU A 164 14.01 3.40 -16.86
N LYS A 165 13.51 2.22 -17.25
CA LYS A 165 13.94 1.56 -18.48
C LYS A 165 13.48 2.31 -19.73
N LEU A 166 12.27 2.87 -19.71
CA LEU A 166 11.72 3.68 -20.81
C LEU A 166 12.57 4.94 -21.02
N GLY A 167 12.98 5.61 -19.94
CA GLY A 167 13.90 6.74 -20.03
C GLY A 167 15.19 6.36 -20.76
N LYS A 168 15.84 5.26 -20.35
CA LYS A 168 17.09 4.77 -20.97
C LYS A 168 16.94 4.34 -22.44
N LEU A 169 15.74 3.98 -22.89
CA LEU A 169 15.48 3.63 -24.29
C LEU A 169 15.47 4.88 -25.18
N LEU A 170 15.11 6.04 -24.62
CA LEU A 170 14.91 7.31 -25.33
C LEU A 170 16.01 8.35 -25.07
N GLU A 171 17.00 8.01 -24.25
CA GLU A 171 18.28 8.76 -24.09
C GLU A 171 19.19 8.55 -25.29
#